data_AF-A0A2D0NHG6-F1
#
_entry.id   AF-A0A2D0NHG6-F1
#
_cell.length_a   1.000
_cell.length_b   1.000
_cell.length_c   1.000
_cell.angle_alpha   90.00
_cell.angle_beta   90.00
_cell.angle_gamma   90.00
#
_symmetry.space_group_name_H-M   'P 1'
#
loop_
_entity.id
_entity.type
_entity.pdbx_description
1 polymer ?
#
loop_
_entity_poly.entity_id
_entity_poly.type
_entity_poly.pdbx_seq_one_letter_code
_entity_poly.pdbx_strand_id
1 'polypeptide(L)'
;MRFVTLLFICSFCSCFSLLAQLRLNVEGDAKISGRLDIAIGNDLFIGSNAGLMDPGSNAGNVFLGLSAGRLNQTGNQNTFIGNLSGYNNQSGTNNTFLGYQSGYSNQQGNSNTFVGNLTGSINSVGSEITLIGTAANVGYSGLINATAIGANAQVDLDNSLVLGNNANVGIGTSSPGAKLEVVGNRIRLVSATNSGKLLELRTDGGAVDVTATGGQLFLTGNNGAGVMMQQFSGNVGIGNDTSPDFKLEVVGTAGKPGGGLWSDASDKRLKTDVEDFEDGLEQIRQIRPVWYRFRGDFDMPTKDRYVGVIAQEMQKVAPYTVTPYRDTDQKSGKSGDFLSYNGTAVIYMLVNAAQELADQVDGQQKIISELQSEITELHTLVRALKAGQNQTPDQVREITLEQKARLSQNFPNPFHERTLIDYYLPETAHQAQLEIRTIDGKVLETIALPQTGEGQLQIKAARFPAGTYLYSLVVDNEVLDTKRMVLTK
;
A
#
# COMPACT_ATOMS: atom_id res chain seq x y z
N MET A 1 1.70 -85.12 -44.36
CA MET A 1 2.26 -85.69 -45.62
C MET A 1 1.13 -85.87 -46.62
N ARG A 2 0.94 -84.90 -47.51
CA ARG A 2 0.17 -84.98 -48.76
C ARG A 2 0.91 -84.07 -49.75
N PHE A 3 1.45 -84.68 -50.80
CA PHE A 3 2.19 -84.00 -51.86
C PHE A 3 1.22 -83.19 -52.72
N VAL A 4 1.56 -81.94 -53.02
CA VAL A 4 0.99 -81.19 -54.13
C VAL A 4 2.03 -81.20 -55.25
N THR A 5 1.68 -81.86 -56.35
CA THR A 5 2.49 -82.00 -57.56
C THR A 5 2.46 -80.68 -58.34
N LEU A 6 3.63 -80.06 -58.57
CA LEU A 6 3.78 -78.95 -59.52
C LEU A 6 4.04 -79.52 -60.92
N LEU A 7 3.15 -79.22 -61.87
CA LEU A 7 3.33 -79.53 -63.29
C LEU A 7 4.02 -78.34 -63.96
N PHE A 8 5.28 -78.49 -64.39
CA PHE A 8 5.97 -77.53 -65.24
C PHE A 8 5.82 -77.97 -66.71
N ILE A 9 5.09 -77.21 -67.51
CA ILE A 9 5.20 -77.26 -68.98
C ILE A 9 6.02 -76.03 -69.37
N CYS A 10 7.26 -76.26 -69.82
CA CYS A 10 8.13 -75.24 -70.37
C CYS A 10 8.33 -75.55 -71.85
N SER A 11 7.92 -74.64 -72.74
CA SER A 11 8.40 -74.61 -74.11
C SER A 11 8.49 -73.17 -74.60
N PHE A 12 9.75 -72.72 -74.75
CA PHE A 12 10.27 -71.63 -75.58
C PHE A 12 9.52 -70.28 -75.65
N CYS A 13 10.20 -69.22 -75.14
CA CYS A 13 10.48 -67.93 -75.81
C CYS A 13 10.16 -66.69 -74.95
N SER A 14 11.15 -65.78 -74.91
CA SER A 14 11.18 -64.42 -74.35
C SER A 14 11.18 -64.25 -72.82
N CYS A 15 12.25 -63.60 -72.36
CA CYS A 15 12.56 -63.24 -70.97
C CYS A 15 11.51 -62.26 -70.41
N PHE A 16 10.55 -62.78 -69.65
CA PHE A 16 9.75 -62.01 -68.70
C PHE A 16 10.19 -62.45 -67.30
N SER A 17 10.69 -61.53 -66.48
CA SER A 17 10.91 -61.77 -65.05
C SER A 17 9.55 -61.93 -64.37
N LEU A 18 9.02 -63.15 -64.34
CA LEU A 18 7.78 -63.48 -63.65
C LEU A 18 8.10 -63.59 -62.15
N LEU A 19 7.97 -62.49 -61.41
CA LEU A 19 7.95 -62.50 -59.95
C LEU A 19 6.70 -63.27 -59.49
N ALA A 20 6.85 -64.57 -59.19
CA ALA A 20 5.80 -65.35 -58.57
C ALA A 20 5.57 -64.86 -57.13
N GLN A 21 4.49 -64.12 -56.90
CA GLN A 21 4.05 -63.76 -55.54
C GLN A 21 3.45 -65.00 -54.86
N LEU A 22 4.13 -65.50 -53.82
CA LEU A 22 3.55 -66.52 -52.94
C LEU A 22 2.51 -65.86 -52.02
N ARG A 23 1.22 -66.13 -52.24
CA ARG A 23 0.16 -65.72 -51.33
C ARG A 23 -0.06 -66.81 -50.29
N LEU A 24 0.20 -66.49 -49.01
CA LEU A 24 -0.12 -67.37 -47.89
C LEU A 24 -1.53 -67.02 -47.38
N ASN A 25 -2.51 -67.87 -47.65
CA ASN A 25 -3.85 -67.75 -47.06
C ASN A 25 -3.95 -68.70 -45.85
N VAL A 26 -4.24 -68.15 -44.67
CA VAL A 26 -4.42 -68.93 -43.44
C VAL A 26 -5.82 -68.65 -42.90
N GLU A 27 -6.68 -69.67 -42.87
CA GLU A 27 -8.07 -69.57 -42.42
C GLU A 27 -8.22 -69.66 -40.88
N GLY A 28 -7.21 -69.21 -40.14
CA GLY A 28 -7.16 -69.28 -38.68
C GLY A 28 -5.89 -68.64 -38.10
N ASP A 29 -5.51 -69.04 -36.88
CA ASP A 29 -4.32 -68.48 -36.23
C ASP A 29 -3.02 -69.02 -36.85
N ALA A 30 -2.16 -68.12 -37.33
CA ALA A 30 -0.79 -68.44 -37.74
C ALA A 30 0.18 -68.03 -36.64
N LYS A 31 0.86 -68.99 -36.02
CA LYS A 31 1.95 -68.72 -35.07
C LYS A 31 3.31 -68.93 -35.73
N ILE A 32 4.14 -67.90 -35.77
CA ILE A 32 5.53 -67.99 -36.25
C ILE A 32 6.45 -68.08 -35.03
N SER A 33 7.17 -69.20 -34.90
CA SER A 33 8.00 -69.48 -33.71
C SER A 33 9.42 -68.88 -33.79
N GLY A 34 9.77 -68.24 -34.90
CA GLY A 34 11.05 -67.55 -35.12
C GLY A 34 10.85 -66.10 -35.56
N ARG A 35 11.86 -65.50 -36.19
CA ARG A 35 11.77 -64.16 -36.78
C ARG A 35 10.85 -64.18 -38.01
N LEU A 36 9.88 -63.27 -38.03
CA LEU A 36 9.08 -62.98 -39.22
C LEU A 36 9.66 -61.73 -39.90
N ASP A 37 10.34 -61.92 -41.02
CA ASP A 37 10.78 -60.83 -41.88
C ASP A 37 9.71 -60.52 -42.92
N ILE A 38 9.02 -59.40 -42.75
CA ILE A 38 8.05 -58.88 -43.72
C ILE A 38 8.77 -57.80 -44.54
N ALA A 39 9.26 -58.19 -45.72
CA ALA A 39 9.68 -57.24 -46.76
C ALA A 39 8.43 -56.81 -47.54
N ILE A 40 7.71 -55.83 -47.01
CA ILE A 40 6.61 -55.17 -47.72
C ILE A 40 7.14 -54.09 -48.66
N GLY A 41 6.32 -53.72 -49.64
CA GLY A 41 6.55 -52.54 -50.47
C GLY A 41 6.40 -51.26 -49.66
N ASN A 42 5.41 -50.43 -49.99
CA ASN A 42 5.27 -49.12 -49.33
C ASN A 42 4.36 -49.17 -48.08
N ASP A 43 3.32 -50.03 -48.05
CA ASP A 43 2.33 -50.10 -46.95
C ASP A 43 2.37 -51.40 -46.13
N LEU A 44 2.04 -51.31 -44.83
CA LEU A 44 1.79 -52.44 -43.93
C LEU A 44 0.34 -52.46 -43.44
N PHE A 45 -0.49 -53.39 -43.93
CA PHE A 45 -1.87 -53.56 -43.47
C PHE A 45 -2.06 -54.90 -42.76
N ILE A 46 -2.44 -54.86 -41.48
CA ILE A 46 -2.69 -56.02 -40.64
C ILE A 46 -4.06 -55.85 -39.95
N GLY A 47 -4.97 -56.79 -40.22
CA GLY A 47 -6.33 -56.79 -39.69
C GLY A 47 -7.37 -56.76 -40.80
N SER A 48 -8.54 -57.37 -40.55
CA SER A 48 -9.62 -57.41 -41.54
C SER A 48 -10.01 -55.99 -41.97
N ASN A 49 -10.12 -55.73 -43.27
CA ASN A 49 -10.47 -54.44 -43.87
C ASN A 49 -9.49 -53.27 -43.57
N ALA A 50 -8.30 -53.53 -43.02
CA ALA A 50 -7.28 -52.50 -42.88
C ALA A 50 -6.84 -52.00 -44.27
N GLY A 51 -6.86 -50.68 -44.49
CA GLY A 51 -6.48 -50.07 -45.77
C GLY A 51 -7.33 -50.50 -46.98
N LEU A 52 -8.57 -50.97 -46.78
CA LEU A 52 -9.38 -51.58 -47.84
C LEU A 52 -9.58 -50.71 -49.10
N MET A 53 -9.69 -49.40 -48.93
CA MET A 53 -9.89 -48.45 -50.03
C MET A 53 -8.59 -47.83 -50.55
N ASP A 54 -7.43 -48.25 -50.03
CA ASP A 54 -6.14 -47.70 -50.44
C ASP A 54 -5.77 -48.26 -51.84
N PRO A 55 -5.61 -47.39 -52.87
CA PRO A 55 -5.32 -47.82 -54.23
C PRO A 55 -3.86 -48.27 -54.42
N GLY A 56 -3.00 -48.18 -53.39
CA GLY A 56 -1.63 -48.68 -53.42
C GLY A 56 -0.63 -47.82 -54.21
N SER A 57 -0.94 -46.54 -54.47
CA SER A 57 -0.03 -45.63 -55.18
C SER A 57 0.70 -44.68 -54.23
N ASN A 58 1.99 -44.93 -54.01
CA ASN A 58 2.95 -44.06 -53.30
C ASN A 58 2.71 -43.86 -51.78
N ALA A 59 2.26 -44.89 -51.06
CA ALA A 59 1.81 -44.76 -49.68
C ALA A 59 2.74 -45.47 -48.68
N GLY A 60 3.29 -44.72 -47.72
CA GLY A 60 4.10 -45.23 -46.59
C GLY A 60 3.24 -45.46 -45.35
N ASN A 61 2.11 -46.15 -45.48
CA ASN A 61 1.14 -46.29 -44.38
C ASN A 61 1.38 -47.55 -43.54
N VAL A 62 1.09 -47.48 -42.24
CA VAL A 62 1.09 -48.62 -41.33
C VAL A 62 -0.27 -48.70 -40.65
N PHE A 63 -1.13 -49.62 -41.07
CA PHE A 63 -2.45 -49.85 -40.48
C PHE A 63 -2.52 -51.22 -39.78
N LEU A 64 -2.70 -51.20 -38.46
CA LEU A 64 -2.80 -52.39 -37.62
C LEU A 64 -4.08 -52.34 -36.80
N GLY A 65 -5.04 -53.22 -37.11
CA GLY A 65 -6.32 -53.35 -36.42
C GLY A 65 -7.48 -53.54 -37.38
N LEU A 66 -8.57 -54.14 -36.88
CA LEU A 66 -9.80 -54.31 -37.67
C LEU A 66 -10.29 -52.94 -38.18
N SER A 67 -10.37 -52.81 -39.51
CA SER A 67 -10.78 -51.62 -40.27
C SER A 67 -9.95 -50.35 -39.98
N ALA A 68 -8.69 -50.47 -39.55
CA ALA A 68 -7.80 -49.32 -39.44
C ALA A 68 -7.55 -48.70 -40.83
N GLY A 69 -7.72 -47.38 -40.96
CA GLY A 69 -7.54 -46.67 -42.23
C GLY A 69 -8.44 -47.13 -43.39
N ARG A 70 -9.59 -47.76 -43.09
CA ARG A 70 -10.44 -48.43 -44.10
C ARG A 70 -10.79 -47.54 -45.30
N LEU A 71 -11.14 -46.27 -45.07
CA LEU A 71 -11.60 -45.35 -46.11
C LEU A 71 -10.47 -44.52 -46.75
N ASN A 72 -9.20 -44.85 -46.49
CA ASN A 72 -8.06 -44.11 -47.04
C ASN A 72 -7.96 -44.32 -48.54
N GLN A 73 -8.11 -43.24 -49.33
CA GLN A 73 -8.11 -43.27 -50.79
C GLN A 73 -6.84 -42.66 -51.38
N THR A 74 -6.32 -41.60 -50.77
CA THR A 74 -5.14 -40.87 -51.28
C THR A 74 -4.17 -40.42 -50.18
N GLY A 75 -4.49 -40.70 -48.92
CA GLY A 75 -3.67 -40.31 -47.77
C GLY A 75 -2.40 -41.16 -47.67
N ASN A 76 -1.26 -40.50 -47.50
CA ASN A 76 0.06 -41.13 -47.43
C ASN A 76 0.72 -40.87 -46.07
N GLN A 77 1.66 -41.74 -45.70
CA GLN A 77 2.54 -41.59 -44.53
C GLN A 77 1.78 -41.55 -43.19
N ASN A 78 0.71 -42.35 -43.09
CA ASN A 78 -0.11 -42.45 -41.91
C ASN A 78 0.22 -43.72 -41.10
N THR A 79 0.28 -43.62 -39.78
CA THR A 79 0.41 -44.77 -38.88
C THR A 79 -0.85 -44.90 -38.04
N PHE A 80 -1.71 -45.89 -38.31
CA PHE A 80 -2.94 -46.16 -37.58
C PHE A 80 -2.89 -47.51 -36.88
N ILE A 81 -2.82 -47.52 -35.56
CA ILE A 81 -2.72 -48.73 -34.75
C ILE A 81 -3.87 -48.75 -33.76
N GLY A 82 -4.80 -49.69 -33.93
CA GLY A 82 -6.00 -49.84 -33.11
C GLY A 82 -7.21 -50.16 -33.98
N ASN A 83 -8.18 -50.89 -33.41
CA ASN A 83 -9.44 -51.13 -34.10
C ASN A 83 -10.14 -49.80 -34.42
N LEU A 84 -10.56 -49.64 -35.69
CA LEU A 84 -11.19 -48.44 -36.23
C LEU A 84 -10.33 -47.16 -36.13
N SER A 85 -9.02 -47.28 -35.90
CA SER A 85 -8.12 -46.11 -35.90
C SER A 85 -8.05 -45.50 -37.29
N GLY A 86 -8.26 -44.18 -37.41
CA GLY A 86 -8.27 -43.46 -38.68
C GLY A 86 -9.31 -43.95 -39.70
N TYR A 87 -10.39 -44.59 -39.24
CA TYR A 87 -11.36 -45.29 -40.10
C TYR A 87 -11.88 -44.44 -41.26
N ASN A 88 -12.25 -43.18 -41.02
CA ASN A 88 -12.80 -42.28 -42.04
C ASN A 88 -11.75 -41.44 -42.80
N ASN A 89 -10.45 -41.67 -42.60
CA ASN A 89 -9.42 -40.88 -43.27
C ASN A 89 -9.52 -41.12 -44.77
N GLN A 90 -9.78 -40.08 -45.58
CA GLN A 90 -9.93 -40.21 -47.04
C GLN A 90 -8.66 -39.76 -47.77
N SER A 91 -8.14 -38.58 -47.40
CA SER A 91 -6.97 -37.97 -48.04
C SER A 91 -5.96 -37.38 -47.05
N GLY A 92 -6.25 -37.43 -45.74
CA GLY A 92 -5.35 -36.93 -44.70
C GLY A 92 -4.00 -37.65 -44.73
N THR A 93 -2.92 -36.90 -44.56
CA THR A 93 -1.53 -37.35 -44.66
C THR A 93 -0.75 -37.08 -43.37
N ASN A 94 0.33 -37.82 -43.16
CA ASN A 94 1.26 -37.61 -42.03
C ASN A 94 0.61 -37.72 -40.64
N ASN A 95 -0.44 -38.52 -40.49
CA ASN A 95 -1.14 -38.70 -39.22
C ASN A 95 -0.63 -39.93 -38.45
N THR A 96 -0.47 -39.81 -37.14
CA THR A 96 -0.17 -40.94 -36.24
C THR A 96 -1.33 -41.12 -35.26
N PHE A 97 -2.12 -42.18 -35.43
CA PHE A 97 -3.23 -42.53 -34.56
C PHE A 97 -2.96 -43.87 -33.88
N LEU A 98 -2.87 -43.86 -32.55
CA LEU A 98 -2.61 -45.04 -31.72
C LEU A 98 -3.72 -45.18 -30.67
N GLY A 99 -4.57 -46.20 -30.82
CA GLY A 99 -5.64 -46.55 -29.89
C GLY A 99 -6.95 -46.94 -30.59
N TYR A 100 -7.84 -47.62 -29.86
CA TYR A 100 -9.19 -47.93 -30.36
C TYR A 100 -9.93 -46.63 -30.72
N GLN A 101 -10.42 -46.54 -31.96
CA GLN A 101 -11.13 -45.38 -32.51
C GLN A 101 -10.36 -44.05 -32.43
N SER A 102 -9.03 -44.09 -32.33
CA SER A 102 -8.20 -42.89 -32.43
C SER A 102 -8.33 -42.26 -33.83
N GLY A 103 -8.67 -40.97 -33.90
CA GLY A 103 -8.90 -40.26 -35.17
C GLY A 103 -10.03 -40.81 -36.03
N TYR A 104 -11.01 -41.51 -35.44
CA TYR A 104 -12.08 -42.21 -36.17
C TYR A 104 -12.77 -41.37 -37.26
N SER A 105 -13.07 -40.10 -36.97
CA SER A 105 -13.79 -39.21 -37.89
C SER A 105 -12.88 -38.36 -38.80
N ASN A 106 -11.55 -38.47 -38.71
CA ASN A 106 -10.65 -37.65 -39.53
C ASN A 106 -10.90 -37.98 -41.00
N GLN A 107 -11.16 -37.00 -41.85
CA GLN A 107 -11.39 -37.17 -43.28
C GLN A 107 -10.23 -36.62 -44.11
N GLN A 108 -9.78 -35.40 -43.76
CA GLN A 108 -8.80 -34.64 -44.56
C GLN A 108 -7.71 -33.99 -43.69
N GLY A 109 -7.83 -34.07 -42.37
CA GLY A 109 -6.86 -33.47 -41.44
C GLY A 109 -5.48 -34.09 -41.61
N ASN A 110 -4.44 -33.25 -41.58
CA ASN A 110 -3.05 -33.63 -41.82
C ASN A 110 -2.19 -33.40 -40.57
N SER A 111 -1.08 -34.12 -40.49
CA SER A 111 -0.04 -33.89 -39.47
C SER A 111 -0.55 -33.98 -38.03
N ASN A 112 -1.54 -34.83 -37.76
CA ASN A 112 -2.10 -35.02 -36.43
C ASN A 112 -1.44 -36.19 -35.69
N THR A 113 -1.26 -36.06 -34.38
CA THR A 113 -0.76 -37.13 -33.50
C THR A 113 -1.77 -37.42 -32.39
N PHE A 114 -2.48 -38.53 -32.47
CA PHE A 114 -3.51 -38.94 -31.50
C PHE A 114 -3.14 -40.25 -30.83
N VAL A 115 -2.90 -40.22 -29.51
CA VAL A 115 -2.44 -41.37 -28.73
C VAL A 115 -3.37 -41.60 -27.55
N GLY A 116 -4.22 -42.62 -27.63
CA GLY A 116 -5.18 -43.03 -26.61
C GLY A 116 -6.43 -43.67 -27.19
N ASN A 117 -7.22 -44.32 -26.33
CA ASN A 117 -8.56 -44.78 -26.71
C ASN A 117 -9.46 -43.55 -26.97
N LEU A 118 -10.19 -43.54 -28.09
CA LEU A 118 -11.13 -42.49 -28.48
C LEU A 118 -10.54 -41.07 -28.67
N THR A 119 -9.22 -40.93 -28.81
CA THR A 119 -8.58 -39.63 -29.02
C THR A 119 -8.92 -39.02 -30.37
N GLY A 120 -9.29 -37.74 -30.40
CA GLY A 120 -9.60 -37.04 -31.66
C GLY A 120 -10.75 -37.64 -32.46
N SER A 121 -11.61 -38.43 -31.83
CA SER A 121 -12.66 -39.21 -32.50
C SER A 121 -13.69 -38.36 -33.24
N ILE A 122 -13.80 -37.07 -32.91
CA ILE A 122 -14.70 -36.12 -33.58
C ILE A 122 -13.97 -35.16 -34.53
N ASN A 123 -12.63 -35.12 -34.53
CA ASN A 123 -11.89 -34.27 -35.45
C ASN A 123 -12.06 -34.81 -36.88
N SER A 124 -12.66 -34.02 -37.77
CA SER A 124 -12.90 -34.41 -39.17
C SER A 124 -11.97 -33.74 -40.17
N VAL A 125 -11.50 -32.51 -39.91
CA VAL A 125 -10.64 -31.76 -40.86
C VAL A 125 -9.51 -30.99 -40.18
N GLY A 126 -9.45 -30.92 -38.85
CA GLY A 126 -8.39 -30.21 -38.13
C GLY A 126 -7.01 -30.81 -38.39
N SER A 127 -5.99 -29.96 -38.39
CA SER A 127 -4.63 -30.32 -38.76
C SER A 127 -3.63 -29.80 -37.73
N GLU A 128 -2.45 -30.42 -37.66
CA GLU A 128 -1.39 -30.07 -36.69
C GLU A 128 -1.86 -30.20 -35.23
N ILE A 129 -2.73 -31.18 -34.95
CA ILE A 129 -3.29 -31.42 -33.61
C ILE A 129 -2.53 -32.53 -32.89
N THR A 130 -2.15 -32.29 -31.63
CA THR A 130 -1.60 -33.33 -30.74
C THR A 130 -2.56 -33.65 -29.61
N LEU A 131 -3.07 -34.88 -29.56
CA LEU A 131 -3.98 -35.37 -28.50
C LEU A 131 -3.39 -36.59 -27.83
N ILE A 132 -3.20 -36.55 -26.52
CA ILE A 132 -2.60 -37.66 -25.76
C ILE A 132 -3.45 -37.94 -24.53
N GLY A 133 -3.88 -39.19 -24.34
CA GLY A 133 -4.70 -39.65 -23.21
C GLY A 133 -6.10 -40.09 -23.63
N THR A 134 -6.69 -41.05 -22.91
CA THR A 134 -8.02 -41.57 -23.25
C THR A 134 -9.06 -40.46 -23.37
N ALA A 135 -9.77 -40.44 -24.49
CA ALA A 135 -10.79 -39.46 -24.84
C ALA A 135 -10.31 -37.99 -24.83
N ALA A 136 -9.01 -37.72 -24.96
CA ALA A 136 -8.53 -36.38 -25.25
C ALA A 136 -9.03 -35.92 -26.64
N ASN A 137 -9.57 -34.71 -26.75
CA ASN A 137 -10.28 -34.28 -27.94
C ASN A 137 -10.12 -32.79 -28.26
N VAL A 138 -10.60 -32.42 -29.44
CA VAL A 138 -10.90 -31.03 -29.80
C VAL A 138 -12.36 -30.72 -29.41
N GLY A 139 -12.71 -29.47 -29.12
CA GLY A 139 -14.12 -29.10 -28.87
C GLY A 139 -14.98 -29.05 -30.12
N TYR A 140 -14.36 -28.76 -31.27
CA TYR A 140 -14.99 -28.81 -32.58
C TYR A 140 -13.97 -29.19 -33.65
N SER A 141 -14.45 -29.65 -34.80
CA SER A 141 -13.58 -30.02 -35.92
C SER A 141 -13.06 -28.80 -36.65
N GLY A 142 -11.79 -28.84 -37.09
CA GLY A 142 -11.18 -27.77 -37.90
C GLY A 142 -10.21 -26.87 -37.15
N LEU A 143 -9.88 -27.20 -35.89
CA LEU A 143 -8.76 -26.55 -35.20
C LEU A 143 -7.44 -26.76 -35.96
N ILE A 144 -6.55 -25.78 -35.82
CA ILE A 144 -5.18 -25.78 -36.37
C ILE A 144 -4.20 -25.50 -35.23
N ASN A 145 -3.12 -26.28 -35.16
CA ASN A 145 -2.03 -26.10 -34.19
C ASN A 145 -2.53 -26.06 -32.73
N ALA A 146 -3.23 -27.11 -32.31
CA ALA A 146 -3.76 -27.21 -30.95
C ALA A 146 -3.34 -28.52 -30.27
N THR A 147 -3.13 -28.47 -28.96
CA THR A 147 -2.66 -29.62 -28.19
C THR A 147 -3.52 -29.84 -26.94
N ALA A 148 -3.94 -31.08 -26.69
CA ALA A 148 -4.56 -31.50 -25.43
C ALA A 148 -3.89 -32.77 -24.89
N ILE A 149 -3.38 -32.71 -23.65
CA ILE A 149 -2.69 -33.84 -23.01
C ILE A 149 -3.37 -34.17 -21.69
N GLY A 150 -3.86 -35.39 -21.53
CA GLY A 150 -4.52 -35.92 -20.35
C GLY A 150 -5.85 -36.58 -20.68
N ALA A 151 -6.31 -37.50 -19.82
CA ALA A 151 -7.59 -38.17 -20.02
C ALA A 151 -8.74 -37.14 -20.02
N ASN A 152 -9.59 -37.19 -21.05
CA ASN A 152 -10.70 -36.27 -21.28
C ASN A 152 -10.28 -34.78 -21.42
N ALA A 153 -9.00 -34.49 -21.67
CA ALA A 153 -8.56 -33.11 -21.92
C ALA A 153 -9.17 -32.63 -23.25
N GLN A 154 -9.68 -31.40 -23.27
CA GLN A 154 -10.31 -30.82 -24.46
C GLN A 154 -9.67 -29.47 -24.80
N VAL A 155 -9.30 -29.26 -26.06
CA VAL A 155 -8.81 -27.98 -26.58
C VAL A 155 -9.82 -27.38 -27.57
N ASP A 156 -10.14 -26.10 -27.39
CA ASP A 156 -11.24 -25.43 -28.09
C ASP A 156 -10.77 -24.25 -28.96
N LEU A 157 -9.46 -24.03 -29.07
CA LEU A 157 -8.88 -22.88 -29.76
C LEU A 157 -7.62 -23.28 -30.53
N ASP A 158 -7.39 -22.58 -31.65
CA ASP A 158 -6.13 -22.68 -32.40
C ASP A 158 -4.97 -22.16 -31.55
N ASN A 159 -3.75 -22.59 -31.89
CA ASN A 159 -2.50 -22.14 -31.24
C ASN A 159 -2.52 -22.27 -29.70
N SER A 160 -3.21 -23.29 -29.19
CA SER A 160 -3.48 -23.44 -27.75
C SER A 160 -3.03 -24.81 -27.22
N LEU A 161 -2.61 -24.83 -25.95
CA LEU A 161 -2.24 -26.04 -25.22
C LEU A 161 -3.12 -26.19 -23.97
N VAL A 162 -3.79 -27.33 -23.84
CA VAL A 162 -4.53 -27.74 -22.63
C VAL A 162 -3.84 -28.93 -21.98
N LEU A 163 -3.49 -28.78 -20.70
CA LEU A 163 -2.89 -29.83 -19.88
C LEU A 163 -3.91 -30.36 -18.87
N GLY A 164 -4.54 -31.47 -19.24
CA GLY A 164 -5.49 -32.25 -18.45
C GLY A 164 -6.92 -31.71 -18.47
N ASN A 165 -7.83 -32.46 -17.88
CA ASN A 165 -9.19 -32.03 -17.55
C ASN A 165 -9.28 -31.81 -16.04
N ASN A 166 -9.38 -30.55 -15.61
CA ASN A 166 -9.32 -30.15 -14.20
C ASN A 166 -8.03 -30.63 -13.47
N ALA A 167 -6.93 -30.85 -14.20
CA ALA A 167 -5.67 -31.30 -13.63
C ALA A 167 -4.92 -30.18 -12.90
N ASN A 168 -3.96 -30.57 -12.06
CA ASN A 168 -2.95 -29.70 -11.47
C ASN A 168 -1.62 -29.95 -12.20
N VAL A 169 -0.95 -28.87 -12.64
CA VAL A 169 0.32 -28.94 -13.35
C VAL A 169 1.47 -28.70 -12.37
N GLY A 170 2.28 -29.74 -12.15
CA GLY A 170 3.50 -29.66 -11.34
C GLY A 170 4.73 -29.49 -12.22
N ILE A 171 5.55 -28.48 -11.94
CA ILE A 171 6.89 -28.31 -12.50
C ILE A 171 7.88 -28.42 -11.35
N GLY A 172 8.72 -29.47 -11.34
CA GLY A 172 9.63 -29.75 -10.23
C GLY A 172 8.96 -30.42 -9.01
N THR A 173 7.68 -30.77 -9.10
CA THR A 173 6.94 -31.54 -8.09
C THR A 173 6.09 -32.63 -8.74
N SER A 174 5.99 -33.79 -8.09
CA SER A 174 5.10 -34.89 -8.49
C SER A 174 3.74 -34.87 -7.79
N SER A 175 3.50 -33.91 -6.89
CA SER A 175 2.26 -33.82 -6.10
C SER A 175 1.80 -32.36 -5.97
N PRO A 176 1.44 -31.71 -7.09
CA PRO A 176 1.00 -30.33 -7.09
C PRO A 176 -0.32 -30.15 -6.32
N GLY A 177 -0.32 -29.30 -5.29
CA GLY A 177 -1.47 -28.90 -4.50
C GLY A 177 -2.29 -27.76 -5.11
N ALA A 178 -1.77 -27.09 -6.15
CA ALA A 178 -2.43 -26.00 -6.87
C ALA A 178 -2.53 -26.27 -8.38
N LYS A 179 -3.34 -25.48 -9.10
CA LYS A 179 -3.54 -25.62 -10.55
C LYS A 179 -2.24 -25.54 -11.36
N LEU A 180 -1.34 -24.65 -10.94
CA LEU A 180 0.03 -24.61 -11.39
C LEU A 180 0.92 -24.47 -10.16
N GLU A 181 1.76 -25.48 -9.91
CA GLU A 181 2.75 -25.45 -8.84
C GLU A 181 4.15 -25.65 -9.44
N VAL A 182 5.01 -24.67 -9.23
CA VAL A 182 6.40 -24.71 -9.69
C VAL A 182 7.32 -24.75 -8.47
N VAL A 183 7.94 -25.89 -8.23
CA VAL A 183 8.99 -26.04 -7.21
C VAL A 183 10.34 -25.81 -7.90
N GLY A 184 10.86 -24.59 -7.75
CA GLY A 184 12.12 -24.17 -8.34
C GLY A 184 12.48 -22.72 -7.96
N ASN A 185 13.64 -22.24 -8.42
CA ASN A 185 14.18 -20.94 -7.98
C ASN A 185 13.52 -19.73 -8.67
N ARG A 186 13.14 -19.86 -9.96
CA ARG A 186 12.64 -18.73 -10.77
C ARG A 186 11.66 -19.18 -11.83
N ILE A 187 10.49 -18.55 -11.88
CA ILE A 187 9.62 -18.51 -13.07
C ILE A 187 9.97 -17.22 -13.83
N ARG A 188 10.46 -17.34 -15.06
CA ARG A 188 10.90 -16.19 -15.87
C ARG A 188 9.99 -16.03 -17.08
N LEU A 189 9.31 -14.89 -17.16
CA LEU A 189 8.51 -14.48 -18.32
C LEU A 189 9.34 -13.45 -19.09
N VAL A 190 9.56 -13.70 -20.39
CA VAL A 190 10.34 -12.84 -21.27
C VAL A 190 9.53 -12.47 -22.50
N SER A 191 9.60 -11.20 -22.91
CA SER A 191 9.07 -10.73 -24.19
C SER A 191 10.20 -10.66 -25.21
N ALA A 192 9.96 -11.14 -26.42
CA ALA A 192 10.91 -11.02 -27.52
C ALA A 192 11.02 -9.56 -28.04
N THR A 193 10.02 -8.72 -27.76
CA THR A 193 9.86 -7.38 -28.37
C THR A 193 9.87 -6.22 -27.37
N ASN A 194 10.19 -6.47 -26.09
CA ASN A 194 10.25 -5.45 -25.01
C ASN A 194 8.98 -4.58 -24.85
N SER A 195 7.82 -5.08 -25.29
CA SER A 195 6.52 -4.39 -25.19
C SER A 195 5.74 -5.06 -24.07
N GLY A 196 5.65 -4.45 -22.87
CA GLY A 196 5.08 -5.04 -21.63
C GLY A 196 3.66 -5.60 -21.78
N LYS A 197 3.12 -6.47 -20.92
CA LYS A 197 3.34 -6.75 -19.48
C LYS A 197 3.92 -8.17 -19.26
N LEU A 198 4.59 -8.41 -18.13
CA LEU A 198 5.28 -9.68 -17.87
C LEU A 198 4.48 -10.70 -17.06
N LEU A 199 3.43 -10.33 -16.33
CA LEU A 199 2.59 -11.27 -15.57
C LEU A 199 1.24 -10.60 -15.28
N GLU A 200 0.14 -11.18 -15.75
CA GLU A 200 -1.22 -10.77 -15.40
C GLU A 200 -1.78 -11.74 -14.36
N LEU A 201 -2.13 -11.26 -13.16
CA LEU A 201 -2.69 -12.06 -12.07
C LEU A 201 -4.12 -11.59 -11.78
N ARG A 202 -5.11 -12.44 -12.12
CA ARG A 202 -6.58 -12.38 -11.92
C ARG A 202 -7.38 -11.25 -12.61
N THR A 203 -8.62 -11.61 -12.96
CA THR A 203 -9.61 -10.80 -13.72
C THR A 203 -11.04 -10.88 -13.15
N ASP A 204 -11.24 -11.56 -12.03
CA ASP A 204 -12.55 -11.90 -11.44
C ASP A 204 -12.83 -11.17 -10.09
N GLY A 205 -12.20 -10.01 -9.88
CA GLY A 205 -12.60 -9.04 -8.84
C GLY A 205 -12.25 -9.39 -7.39
N GLY A 206 -11.55 -10.49 -7.14
CA GLY A 206 -10.93 -10.78 -5.84
C GLY A 206 -9.51 -10.20 -5.75
N ALA A 207 -9.05 -9.89 -4.52
CA ALA A 207 -7.68 -9.43 -4.28
C ALA A 207 -6.65 -10.38 -4.93
N VAL A 208 -5.59 -9.80 -5.49
CA VAL A 208 -4.44 -10.53 -6.01
C VAL A 208 -3.44 -10.68 -4.87
N ASP A 209 -3.45 -11.83 -4.21
CA ASP A 209 -2.49 -12.13 -3.15
C ASP A 209 -1.16 -12.58 -3.77
N VAL A 210 -0.16 -11.70 -3.79
CA VAL A 210 1.23 -12.08 -4.05
C VAL A 210 1.91 -12.34 -2.71
N THR A 211 1.85 -13.59 -2.26
CA THR A 211 2.45 -14.00 -0.99
C THR A 211 3.88 -14.48 -1.21
N ALA A 212 4.86 -13.69 -0.75
CA ALA A 212 6.18 -14.24 -0.45
C ALA A 212 6.09 -14.93 0.92
N THR A 213 6.53 -16.18 1.05
CA THR A 213 6.64 -16.85 2.36
C THR A 213 8.12 -17.01 2.68
N GLY A 214 8.62 -16.27 3.68
CA GLY A 214 10.02 -16.30 4.07
C GLY A 214 10.94 -15.36 3.28
N GLY A 215 10.41 -14.36 2.55
CA GLY A 215 11.20 -13.49 1.68
C GLY A 215 10.54 -12.14 1.36
N GLN A 216 11.31 -11.23 0.76
CA GLN A 216 10.81 -9.92 0.32
C GLN A 216 9.99 -10.03 -0.97
N LEU A 217 8.94 -9.21 -1.11
CA LEU A 217 8.28 -8.99 -2.40
C LEU A 217 8.95 -7.81 -3.11
N PHE A 218 9.61 -8.09 -4.23
CA PHE A 218 10.23 -7.08 -5.08
C PHE A 218 9.32 -6.70 -6.24
N LEU A 219 8.91 -5.43 -6.30
CA LEU A 219 8.30 -4.82 -7.48
C LEU A 219 9.29 -3.83 -8.09
N THR A 220 10.21 -4.32 -8.92
CA THR A 220 11.27 -3.50 -9.53
C THR A 220 10.85 -2.95 -10.89
N GLY A 221 11.01 -1.65 -11.09
CA GLY A 221 11.07 -1.03 -12.42
C GLY A 221 12.43 -1.26 -13.08
N ASN A 222 12.53 -0.94 -14.37
CA ASN A 222 13.66 -1.31 -15.24
C ASN A 222 15.05 -0.72 -14.85
N ASN A 223 15.13 0.13 -13.83
CA ASN A 223 16.33 0.84 -13.40
C ASN A 223 16.61 0.73 -11.88
N GLY A 224 16.12 -0.31 -11.20
CA GLY A 224 16.32 -0.50 -9.75
C GLY A 224 15.41 0.38 -8.86
N ALA A 225 14.70 1.35 -9.43
CA ALA A 225 13.60 2.03 -8.76
C ALA A 225 12.41 1.06 -8.62
N GLY A 226 12.09 0.66 -7.40
CA GLY A 226 11.03 -0.28 -7.12
C GLY A 226 10.36 -0.02 -5.77
N VAL A 227 9.22 -0.67 -5.57
CA VAL A 227 8.56 -0.74 -4.27
C VAL A 227 9.05 -2.01 -3.58
N MET A 228 9.67 -1.85 -2.41
CA MET A 228 10.01 -2.96 -1.53
C MET A 228 8.93 -3.07 -0.44
N MET A 229 8.30 -4.24 -0.34
CA MET A 229 7.42 -4.57 0.78
C MET A 229 8.08 -5.67 1.61
N GLN A 230 8.48 -5.35 2.84
CA GLN A 230 9.12 -6.32 3.72
C GLN A 230 8.11 -7.12 4.53
N GLN A 231 8.25 -8.44 4.52
CA GLN A 231 7.32 -9.38 5.16
C GLN A 231 7.35 -9.34 6.69
N PHE A 232 8.44 -8.87 7.34
CA PHE A 232 8.64 -9.06 8.78
C PHE A 232 8.55 -7.81 9.67
N SER A 233 8.46 -6.62 9.08
CA SER A 233 8.25 -5.37 9.83
C SER A 233 6.98 -4.63 9.40
N GLY A 234 6.36 -5.00 8.27
CA GLY A 234 5.24 -4.27 7.68
C GLY A 234 5.62 -2.88 7.15
N ASN A 235 6.92 -2.65 6.95
CA ASN A 235 7.44 -1.39 6.43
C ASN A 235 7.47 -1.41 4.90
N VAL A 236 7.13 -0.27 4.29
CA VAL A 236 7.12 -0.07 2.84
C VAL A 236 8.18 0.96 2.48
N GLY A 237 9.13 0.56 1.64
CA GLY A 237 10.18 1.44 1.10
C GLY A 237 9.90 1.82 -0.34
N ILE A 238 9.93 3.11 -0.66
CA ILE A 238 9.87 3.63 -2.03
C ILE A 238 11.20 4.31 -2.35
N GLY A 239 11.97 3.77 -3.29
CA GLY A 239 13.30 4.30 -3.64
C GLY A 239 14.40 3.98 -2.62
N ASN A 240 14.10 3.21 -1.57
CA ASN A 240 15.07 2.72 -0.59
C ASN A 240 15.65 1.37 -1.06
N ASP A 241 16.98 1.26 -1.16
CA ASP A 241 17.73 0.06 -1.52
C ASP A 241 18.17 -0.80 -0.31
N THR A 242 17.80 -0.37 0.89
CA THR A 242 18.02 -1.01 2.19
C THR A 242 16.70 -1.24 2.96
N SER A 243 16.79 -1.54 4.26
CA SER A 243 15.61 -1.80 5.08
C SER A 243 14.99 -0.50 5.59
N PRO A 244 13.69 -0.22 5.34
CA PRO A 244 13.06 0.98 5.84
C PRO A 244 12.97 1.01 7.38
N ASP A 245 13.29 2.14 7.99
CA ASP A 245 13.22 2.39 9.44
C ASP A 245 11.78 2.74 9.89
N PHE A 246 10.95 3.21 8.96
CA PHE A 246 9.55 3.59 9.21
C PHE A 246 8.55 2.67 8.50
N LYS A 247 7.29 2.66 8.96
CA LYS A 247 6.18 1.92 8.32
C LYS A 247 6.00 2.30 6.85
N LEU A 248 6.28 3.56 6.51
CA LEU A 248 6.41 4.02 5.14
C LEU A 248 7.63 4.94 5.08
N GLU A 249 8.61 4.58 4.25
CA GLU A 249 9.79 5.38 4.00
C GLU A 249 9.92 5.63 2.50
N VAL A 250 10.11 6.89 2.12
CA VAL A 250 10.26 7.31 0.73
C VAL A 250 11.58 8.04 0.61
N VAL A 251 12.52 7.47 -0.15
CA VAL A 251 13.76 8.15 -0.53
C VAL A 251 13.46 9.04 -1.73
N GLY A 252 13.39 10.35 -1.49
CA GLY A 252 12.99 11.35 -2.48
C GLY A 252 11.79 12.17 -2.02
N THR A 253 11.06 12.77 -2.96
CA THR A 253 9.91 13.62 -2.64
C THR A 253 8.66 12.77 -2.36
N ALA A 254 8.02 13.00 -1.21
CA ALA A 254 6.72 12.46 -0.87
C ALA A 254 5.73 13.61 -0.57
N GLY A 255 4.52 13.55 -1.12
CA GLY A 255 3.47 14.53 -0.88
C GLY A 255 2.43 14.01 0.12
N LYS A 256 2.04 14.84 1.10
CA LYS A 256 0.84 14.65 1.93
C LYS A 256 -0.08 15.87 1.78
N PRO A 257 -0.79 16.03 0.65
CA PRO A 257 -1.65 17.19 0.43
C PRO A 257 -2.65 17.37 1.58
N GLY A 258 -2.65 18.55 2.21
CA GLY A 258 -3.58 18.90 3.30
C GLY A 258 -3.36 18.17 4.63
N GLY A 259 -2.24 17.46 4.83
CA GLY A 259 -1.95 16.78 6.09
C GLY A 259 -0.90 17.48 6.96
N GLY A 260 -0.99 17.28 8.27
CA GLY A 260 -0.09 17.85 9.27
C GLY A 260 1.35 17.30 9.26
N LEU A 261 2.12 17.64 10.30
CA LEU A 261 3.54 17.34 10.44
C LEU A 261 3.81 15.82 10.35
N TRP A 262 4.89 15.46 9.65
CA TRP A 262 5.47 14.12 9.73
C TRP A 262 6.15 13.96 11.10
N SER A 263 6.21 12.74 11.62
CA SER A 263 6.96 12.47 12.85
C SER A 263 8.45 12.43 12.51
N ASP A 264 9.20 13.45 12.96
CA ASP A 264 10.64 13.56 12.71
C ASP A 264 11.47 13.17 13.95
N ALA A 265 12.58 12.46 13.74
CA ALA A 265 13.50 12.13 14.82
C ALA A 265 14.19 13.41 15.34
N SER A 266 14.14 13.65 16.66
CA SER A 266 14.57 14.93 17.26
C SER A 266 15.46 14.76 18.51
N ASP A 267 15.98 13.56 18.76
CA ASP A 267 16.91 13.28 19.88
C ASP A 267 18.22 14.07 19.73
N LYS A 268 18.73 14.66 20.82
CA LYS A 268 19.97 15.46 20.81
C LYS A 268 21.17 14.69 20.23
N ARG A 269 21.23 13.37 20.41
CA ARG A 269 22.31 12.51 19.90
C ARG A 269 22.34 12.41 18.37
N LEU A 270 21.23 12.77 17.71
CA LEU A 270 21.09 12.73 16.27
C LEU A 270 21.32 14.11 15.62
N LYS A 271 21.77 15.12 16.39
CA LYS A 271 21.95 16.51 15.94
C LYS A 271 23.38 17.00 16.17
N THR A 272 23.91 17.75 15.21
CA THR A 272 25.14 18.55 15.29
C THR A 272 24.84 20.00 14.93
N ASP A 273 25.77 20.93 15.18
CA ASP A 273 25.65 22.36 14.77
C ASP A 273 24.37 23.04 15.28
N VAL A 274 24.09 22.89 16.59
CA VAL A 274 22.90 23.45 17.22
C VAL A 274 23.16 24.92 17.58
N GLU A 275 22.44 25.82 16.92
CA GLU A 275 22.44 27.27 17.12
C GLU A 275 21.04 27.77 17.49
N ASP A 276 20.95 28.97 18.09
CA ASP A 276 19.68 29.59 18.43
C ASP A 276 18.96 30.08 17.17
N PHE A 277 17.64 29.87 17.14
CA PHE A 277 16.78 30.36 16.08
C PHE A 277 16.13 31.66 16.54
N GLU A 278 16.52 32.80 15.96
CA GLU A 278 16.13 34.14 16.43
C GLU A 278 14.90 34.73 15.73
N ASP A 279 14.54 34.25 14.53
CA ASP A 279 13.38 34.77 13.80
C ASP A 279 12.10 34.61 14.64
N GLY A 280 11.30 35.68 14.71
CA GLY A 280 10.20 35.79 15.67
C GLY A 280 9.16 36.82 15.25
N LEU A 281 8.83 37.76 16.13
CA LEU A 281 7.71 38.69 15.92
C LEU A 281 7.87 39.54 14.65
N GLU A 282 9.10 39.96 14.32
CA GLU A 282 9.38 40.77 13.14
C GLU A 282 8.99 40.05 11.84
N GLN A 283 9.37 38.78 11.71
CA GLN A 283 9.09 37.94 10.55
C GLN A 283 7.59 37.60 10.51
N ILE A 284 7.00 37.19 11.64
CA ILE A 284 5.57 36.86 11.73
C ILE A 284 4.69 38.02 11.26
N ARG A 285 5.04 39.27 11.58
CA ARG A 285 4.27 40.45 11.15
C ARG A 285 4.29 40.68 9.65
N GLN A 286 5.23 40.10 8.91
CA GLN A 286 5.35 40.21 7.46
C GLN A 286 4.66 39.05 6.73
N ILE A 287 4.29 37.99 7.44
CA ILE A 287 3.59 36.84 6.87
C ILE A 287 2.11 37.19 6.67
N ARG A 288 1.61 36.93 5.46
CA ARG A 288 0.20 37.11 5.10
C ARG A 288 -0.51 35.76 4.97
N PRO A 289 -1.37 35.38 5.94
CA PRO A 289 -2.22 34.20 5.79
C PRO A 289 -3.24 34.43 4.68
N VAL A 290 -3.42 33.42 3.84
CA VAL A 290 -4.39 33.45 2.74
C VAL A 290 -5.27 32.23 2.75
N TRP A 291 -6.50 32.42 2.31
CA TRP A 291 -7.35 31.32 1.89
C TRP A 291 -7.22 31.12 0.39
N TYR A 292 -7.05 29.89 -0.06
CA TYR A 292 -6.89 29.56 -1.47
C TYR A 292 -7.61 28.26 -1.85
N ARG A 293 -7.72 28.02 -3.15
CA ARG A 293 -8.19 26.78 -3.76
C ARG A 293 -7.28 26.48 -4.94
N PHE A 294 -6.93 25.21 -5.15
CA PHE A 294 -6.12 24.86 -6.31
C PHE A 294 -6.95 24.94 -7.60
N ARG A 295 -6.28 25.27 -8.70
CA ARG A 295 -6.93 25.41 -10.02
C ARG A 295 -7.26 24.08 -10.69
N GLY A 296 -6.66 22.97 -10.24
CA GLY A 296 -6.85 21.63 -10.82
C GLY A 296 -5.72 21.14 -11.71
N ASP A 297 -4.79 22.04 -12.07
CA ASP A 297 -3.56 21.71 -12.78
C ASP A 297 -2.62 20.89 -11.86
N PHE A 298 -1.73 20.07 -12.46
CA PHE A 298 -0.72 19.27 -11.73
C PHE A 298 -1.33 18.34 -10.66
N ASP A 299 -2.46 17.72 -11.01
CA ASP A 299 -3.21 16.79 -10.15
C ASP A 299 -3.68 17.33 -8.79
N MET A 300 -3.76 18.66 -8.66
CA MET A 300 -4.19 19.30 -7.41
C MET A 300 -5.72 19.30 -7.22
N PRO A 301 -6.23 19.12 -6.00
CA PRO A 301 -7.67 19.02 -5.74
C PRO A 301 -8.39 20.38 -5.81
N THR A 302 -9.53 20.44 -6.52
CA THR A 302 -10.27 21.69 -6.75
C THR A 302 -11.43 21.94 -5.79
N LYS A 303 -11.90 20.91 -5.07
CA LYS A 303 -13.16 20.99 -4.31
C LYS A 303 -13.04 21.91 -3.09
N ASP A 304 -12.06 21.61 -2.24
CA ASP A 304 -11.97 22.21 -0.93
C ASP A 304 -11.19 23.53 -0.94
N ARG A 305 -11.45 24.35 0.09
CA ARG A 305 -10.74 25.61 0.32
C ARG A 305 -9.74 25.37 1.44
N TYR A 306 -8.52 25.85 1.23
CA TYR A 306 -7.39 25.64 2.13
C TYR A 306 -6.92 26.98 2.70
N VAL A 307 -6.37 26.94 3.91
CA VAL A 307 -5.66 28.07 4.52
C VAL A 307 -4.17 27.81 4.42
N GLY A 308 -3.39 28.84 4.12
CA GLY A 308 -1.93 28.72 4.05
C GLY A 308 -1.27 30.04 3.71
N VAL A 309 -0.11 29.96 3.06
CA VAL A 309 0.72 31.10 2.66
C VAL A 309 1.13 30.95 1.20
N ILE A 310 1.56 32.05 0.58
CA ILE A 310 2.09 32.04 -0.79
C ILE A 310 3.61 31.88 -0.72
N ALA A 311 4.15 30.84 -1.37
CA ALA A 311 5.58 30.52 -1.31
C ALA A 311 6.47 31.68 -1.80
N GLN A 312 6.05 32.44 -2.82
CA GLN A 312 6.78 33.62 -3.31
C GLN A 312 6.81 34.76 -2.29
N GLU A 313 5.80 34.88 -1.43
CA GLU A 313 5.77 35.86 -0.34
C GLU A 313 6.68 35.37 0.80
N MET A 314 6.59 34.10 1.17
CA MET A 314 7.47 33.48 2.17
C MET A 314 8.94 33.55 1.78
N GLN A 315 9.27 33.44 0.50
CA GLN A 315 10.66 33.51 0.03
C GLN A 315 11.34 34.85 0.37
N LYS A 316 10.57 35.94 0.52
CA LYS A 316 11.09 37.25 0.89
C LYS A 316 11.30 37.42 2.40
N VAL A 317 10.49 36.72 3.19
CA VAL A 317 10.47 36.84 4.66
C VAL A 317 11.39 35.78 5.29
N ALA A 318 11.26 34.54 4.85
CA ALA A 318 11.97 33.37 5.39
C ALA A 318 12.38 32.43 4.24
N PRO A 319 13.42 32.80 3.45
CA PRO A 319 13.78 32.09 2.22
C PRO A 319 14.08 30.60 2.42
N TYR A 320 14.63 30.22 3.59
CA TYR A 320 14.95 28.84 3.95
C TYR A 320 13.71 27.94 4.14
N THR A 321 12.50 28.52 4.18
CA THR A 321 11.24 27.75 4.18
C THR A 321 10.77 27.38 2.77
N VAL A 322 11.45 27.84 1.72
CA VAL A 322 10.99 27.71 0.33
C VAL A 322 12.03 26.96 -0.50
N THR A 323 11.61 25.89 -1.16
CA THR A 323 12.50 25.09 -2.04
C THR A 323 11.93 25.03 -3.45
N PRO A 324 12.70 25.41 -4.50
CA PRO A 324 12.27 25.27 -5.87
C PRO A 324 12.22 23.80 -6.28
N TYR A 325 11.23 23.44 -7.09
CA TYR A 325 11.12 22.11 -7.68
C TYR A 325 10.50 22.20 -9.07
N ARG A 326 10.73 21.18 -9.88
CA ARG A 326 10.13 21.06 -11.21
C ARG A 326 9.10 19.94 -11.18
N ASP A 327 7.94 20.19 -11.79
CA ASP A 327 6.86 19.22 -11.86
C ASP A 327 6.33 19.10 -13.29
N THR A 328 5.78 17.94 -13.62
CA THR A 328 5.15 17.64 -14.91
C THR A 328 3.75 17.11 -14.67
N ASP A 329 2.75 17.85 -15.13
CA ASP A 329 1.36 17.43 -15.06
C ASP A 329 1.15 16.17 -15.90
N GLN A 330 0.73 15.09 -15.25
CA GLN A 330 0.54 13.80 -15.93
C GLN A 330 -0.65 13.81 -16.89
N LYS A 331 -1.63 14.69 -16.68
CA LYS A 331 -2.82 14.79 -17.54
C LYS A 331 -2.55 15.58 -18.82
N SER A 332 -1.78 16.66 -18.72
CA SER A 332 -1.52 17.56 -19.85
C SER A 332 -0.12 17.43 -20.45
N GLY A 333 0.80 16.72 -19.81
CA GLY A 333 2.20 16.61 -20.18
C GLY A 333 3.02 17.89 -20.00
N LYS A 334 2.42 18.95 -19.45
CA LYS A 334 3.08 20.25 -19.28
C LYS A 334 4.01 20.21 -18.07
N SER A 335 5.24 20.70 -18.25
CA SER A 335 6.19 20.88 -17.15
C SER A 335 6.26 22.33 -16.71
N GLY A 336 6.51 22.55 -15.42
CA GLY A 336 6.69 23.88 -14.85
C GLY A 336 7.67 23.88 -13.67
N ASP A 337 8.25 25.05 -13.42
CA ASP A 337 9.05 25.31 -12.23
C ASP A 337 8.17 25.94 -11.15
N PHE A 338 8.22 25.36 -9.96
CA PHE A 338 7.35 25.67 -8.83
C PHE A 338 8.16 25.89 -7.56
N LEU A 339 7.50 26.43 -6.55
CA LEU A 339 8.07 26.62 -5.22
C LEU A 339 7.25 25.78 -4.23
N SER A 340 7.95 24.98 -3.44
CA SER A 340 7.39 24.27 -2.30
C SER A 340 7.66 25.06 -1.02
N TYR A 341 6.80 24.90 -0.02
CA TYR A 341 6.89 25.59 1.28
C TYR A 341 6.90 24.57 2.43
N ASN A 342 7.89 24.70 3.33
CA ASN A 342 7.98 23.97 4.59
C ASN A 342 7.66 24.92 5.75
N GLY A 343 6.49 24.73 6.38
CA GLY A 343 6.00 25.60 7.45
C GLY A 343 6.55 25.35 8.84
N THR A 344 7.50 24.42 9.00
CA THR A 344 8.02 24.03 10.32
C THR A 344 8.65 25.21 11.06
N ALA A 345 9.46 26.02 10.38
CA ALA A 345 10.12 27.15 11.02
C ALA A 345 9.13 28.22 11.54
N VAL A 346 7.99 28.40 10.87
CA VAL A 346 6.96 29.37 11.29
C VAL A 346 6.37 28.99 12.65
N ILE A 347 6.30 27.70 12.99
CA ILE A 347 5.86 27.26 14.32
C ILE A 347 6.80 27.78 15.39
N TYR A 348 8.11 27.72 15.17
CA TYR A 348 9.12 28.22 16.12
C TYR A 348 9.20 29.74 16.13
N MET A 349 9.00 30.41 14.98
CA MET A 349 8.83 31.87 14.95
C MET A 349 7.65 32.33 15.81
N LEU A 350 6.53 31.57 15.80
CA LEU A 350 5.39 31.88 16.66
C LEU A 350 5.71 31.69 18.14
N VAL A 351 6.56 30.73 18.50
CA VAL A 351 7.05 30.56 19.87
C VAL A 351 7.88 31.78 20.29
N ASN A 352 8.87 32.17 19.48
CA ASN A 352 9.69 33.36 19.73
C ASN A 352 8.84 34.63 19.81
N ALA A 353 7.94 34.83 18.85
CA ALA A 353 7.03 35.97 18.84
C ALA A 353 6.12 36.04 20.08
N ALA A 354 5.66 34.88 20.58
CA ALA A 354 4.88 34.82 21.81
C ALA A 354 5.71 35.19 23.05
N GLN A 355 6.97 34.76 23.10
CA GLN A 355 7.91 35.15 24.16
C GLN A 355 8.20 36.67 24.10
N GLU A 356 8.52 37.20 22.92
CA GLU A 356 8.76 38.64 22.72
C GLU A 356 7.53 39.49 23.12
N LEU A 357 6.33 39.05 22.75
CA LEU A 357 5.10 39.74 23.14
C LEU A 357 4.86 39.68 24.66
N ALA A 358 5.18 38.57 25.32
CA ALA A 358 5.08 38.46 26.77
C ALA A 358 6.04 39.44 27.47
N ASP A 359 7.29 39.51 27.01
CA ASP A 359 8.29 40.45 27.54
C ASP A 359 7.85 41.92 27.35
N GLN A 360 7.25 42.24 26.20
CA GLN A 360 6.69 43.58 25.95
C GLN A 360 5.53 43.90 26.91
N VAL A 361 4.63 42.95 27.16
CA VAL A 361 3.50 43.11 28.08
C VAL A 361 4.00 43.32 29.52
N ASP A 362 4.96 42.53 29.98
CA ASP A 362 5.55 42.66 31.32
C ASP A 362 6.26 44.01 31.48
N GLY A 363 7.01 44.44 30.46
CA GLY A 363 7.65 45.74 30.43
C GLY A 363 6.66 46.90 30.50
N GLN A 364 5.57 46.85 29.72
CA GLN A 364 4.51 47.85 29.77
C GLN A 364 3.80 47.87 31.13
N GLN A 365 3.51 46.71 31.71
CA GLN A 365 2.86 46.61 33.01
C GLN A 365 3.70 47.25 34.12
N LYS A 366 5.02 47.09 34.07
CA LYS A 366 5.95 47.76 34.99
C LYS A 366 5.88 49.29 34.87
N ILE A 367 5.93 49.82 33.65
CA ILE A 367 5.84 51.27 33.40
C ILE A 367 4.49 51.81 33.88
N ILE A 368 3.39 51.09 33.63
CA ILE A 368 2.05 51.48 34.09
C ILE A 368 2.03 51.58 35.63
N SER A 369 2.62 50.62 36.33
CA SER A 369 2.71 50.65 37.80
C SER A 369 3.55 51.82 38.32
N GLU A 370 4.67 52.14 37.66
CA GLU A 370 5.51 53.30 38.01
C GLU A 370 4.76 54.63 37.81
N LEU A 371 4.10 54.80 36.65
CA LEU A 371 3.30 56.00 36.35
C LEU A 371 2.11 56.16 37.31
N GLN A 372 1.44 55.06 37.69
CA GLN A 372 0.36 55.09 38.68
C GLN A 372 0.84 55.57 40.05
N SER A 373 2.05 55.15 40.46
CA SER A 373 2.68 55.64 41.69
C SER A 373 2.95 57.14 41.62
N GLU A 374 3.54 57.61 40.52
CA GLU A 374 3.87 59.02 40.32
C GLU A 374 2.61 59.93 40.28
N ILE A 375 1.55 59.50 39.58
CA ILE A 375 0.26 60.20 39.57
C ILE A 375 -0.31 60.29 40.98
N THR A 376 -0.18 59.24 41.78
CA THR A 376 -0.66 59.23 43.17
C THR A 376 0.10 60.24 44.03
N GLU A 377 1.41 60.32 43.87
CA GLU A 377 2.27 61.30 44.56
C GLU A 377 1.91 62.75 44.15
N LEU A 378 1.77 63.00 42.85
CA LEU A 378 1.40 64.33 42.32
C LEU A 378 0.01 64.76 42.79
N HIS A 379 -0.99 63.87 42.77
CA HIS A 379 -2.32 64.16 43.30
C HIS A 379 -2.29 64.52 44.79
N THR A 380 -1.42 63.86 45.55
CA THR A 380 -1.24 64.12 46.98
C THR A 380 -0.62 65.50 47.20
N LEU A 381 0.42 65.84 46.43
CA LEU A 381 1.06 67.16 46.48
C LEU A 381 0.10 68.30 46.10
N VAL A 382 -0.71 68.10 45.05
CA VAL A 382 -1.71 69.08 44.61
C VAL A 382 -2.79 69.29 45.68
N ARG A 383 -3.21 68.25 46.40
CA ARG A 383 -4.14 68.40 47.53
C ARG A 383 -3.51 69.15 48.70
N ALA A 384 -2.25 68.85 49.03
CA ALA A 384 -1.51 69.55 50.08
C ALA A 384 -1.36 71.06 49.79
N LEU A 385 -1.05 71.41 48.54
CA LEU A 385 -0.97 72.80 48.07
C LEU A 385 -2.33 73.51 48.14
N LYS A 386 -3.43 72.84 47.76
CA LYS A 386 -4.79 73.40 47.85
C LYS A 386 -5.28 73.60 49.29
N ALA A 387 -4.74 72.85 50.25
CA ALA A 387 -5.08 72.97 51.67
C ALA A 387 -4.33 74.11 52.41
N GLY A 388 -3.45 74.84 51.72
CA GLY A 388 -2.79 76.03 52.28
C GLY A 388 -1.70 75.76 53.32
N GLN A 389 -1.14 74.54 53.38
CA GLN A 389 -0.08 74.18 54.33
C GLN A 389 1.30 74.16 53.65
N ASN A 390 2.21 75.04 54.09
CA ASN A 390 3.64 74.98 53.74
C ASN A 390 4.31 73.83 54.51
N GLN A 391 4.29 72.62 53.96
CA GLN A 391 5.01 71.47 54.51
C GLN A 391 5.94 70.83 53.46
N THR A 392 7.11 70.40 53.92
CA THR A 392 8.22 69.90 53.10
C THR A 392 8.05 68.42 52.72
N PRO A 393 8.69 67.95 51.63
CA PRO A 393 8.46 66.62 51.04
C PRO A 393 8.62 65.43 52.00
N ASP A 394 9.54 65.51 52.98
CA ASP A 394 9.79 64.43 53.93
C ASP A 394 8.66 64.24 54.96
N GLN A 395 7.94 65.30 55.33
CA GLN A 395 6.79 65.21 56.25
C GLN A 395 5.55 64.61 55.57
N VAL A 396 5.45 64.72 54.24
CA VAL A 396 4.35 64.15 53.45
C VAL A 396 4.43 62.62 53.36
N ARG A 397 5.63 62.05 53.40
CA ARG A 397 5.86 60.59 53.41
C ARG A 397 5.38 59.91 54.70
N GLU A 398 5.50 60.58 55.84
CA GLU A 398 5.03 60.04 57.13
C GLU A 398 3.49 60.11 57.24
N ILE A 399 2.87 61.20 56.76
CA ILE A 399 1.40 61.37 56.77
C ILE A 399 0.68 60.35 55.87
N THR A 400 1.34 59.86 54.81
CA THR A 400 0.72 58.89 53.88
C THR A 400 0.69 57.45 54.40
N LEU A 401 1.52 57.10 55.39
CA LEU A 401 1.58 55.74 55.97
C LEU A 401 0.54 55.52 57.08
N GLU A 402 0.13 56.57 57.79
CA GLU A 402 -0.85 56.47 58.89
C GLU A 402 -2.31 56.48 58.41
N GLN A 403 -2.60 56.78 57.14
CA GLN A 403 -3.99 56.95 56.64
C GLN A 403 -4.45 55.93 55.59
N LYS A 404 -3.62 54.96 55.19
CA LYS A 404 -4.05 53.87 54.30
C LYS A 404 -4.45 52.65 55.10
N ALA A 405 -5.53 51.98 54.67
CA ALA A 405 -5.88 50.68 55.23
C ALA A 405 -4.74 49.70 54.95
N ARG A 406 -4.33 48.94 55.96
CA ARG A 406 -3.24 47.95 55.86
C ARG A 406 -3.73 46.59 56.31
N LEU A 407 -3.25 45.58 55.61
CA LEU A 407 -3.46 44.17 55.95
C LEU A 407 -2.10 43.55 56.22
N SER A 408 -1.95 42.83 57.34
CA SER A 408 -0.69 42.16 57.68
C SER A 408 -0.70 40.70 57.28
N GLN A 409 0.50 40.13 57.15
CA GLN A 409 0.65 38.69 56.97
C GLN A 409 0.18 37.97 58.23
N ASN A 410 -0.63 36.92 58.07
CA ASN A 410 -1.13 36.14 59.19
C ASN A 410 0.04 35.47 59.95
N PHE A 411 -0.04 35.41 61.27
CA PHE A 411 0.97 34.75 62.11
C PHE A 411 0.31 33.81 63.14
N PRO A 412 0.76 32.55 63.26
CA PRO A 412 1.77 31.89 62.42
C PRO A 412 1.27 31.59 61.00
N ASN A 413 2.18 31.48 60.03
CA ASN A 413 1.91 30.98 58.68
C ASN A 413 3.07 30.06 58.24
N PRO A 414 2.89 28.74 58.09
CA PRO A 414 1.65 27.98 58.23
C PRO A 414 1.08 27.92 59.66
N PHE A 415 -0.23 27.68 59.79
CA PHE A 415 -0.91 27.49 61.09
C PHE A 415 -1.63 26.15 61.18
N HIS A 416 -1.85 25.66 62.41
CA HIS A 416 -2.48 24.36 62.69
C HIS A 416 -3.84 24.47 63.39
N GLU A 417 -3.95 25.27 64.46
CA GLU A 417 -5.20 25.44 65.21
C GLU A 417 -5.83 26.83 65.01
N ARG A 418 -4.99 27.87 64.96
CA ARG A 418 -5.41 29.27 64.80
C ARG A 418 -4.30 30.12 64.20
N THR A 419 -4.68 31.20 63.51
CA THR A 419 -3.78 32.29 63.09
C THR A 419 -4.41 33.63 63.42
N LEU A 420 -3.56 34.64 63.64
CA LEU A 420 -3.97 36.03 63.81
C LEU A 420 -3.66 36.82 62.55
N ILE A 421 -4.52 37.77 62.20
CA ILE A 421 -4.36 38.68 61.08
C ILE A 421 -4.54 40.09 61.61
N ASP A 422 -3.46 40.85 61.67
CA ASP A 422 -3.50 42.25 62.06
C ASP A 422 -3.90 43.10 60.85
N TYR A 423 -4.73 44.10 61.07
CA TYR A 423 -5.15 45.06 60.07
C TYR A 423 -5.29 46.45 60.70
N TYR A 424 -5.28 47.48 59.86
CA TYR A 424 -5.69 48.82 60.28
C TYR A 424 -6.63 49.41 59.24
N LEU A 425 -7.70 50.04 59.73
CA LEU A 425 -8.71 50.71 58.92
C LEU A 425 -8.66 52.21 59.21
N PRO A 426 -8.56 53.09 58.20
CA PRO A 426 -8.59 54.52 58.42
C PRO A 426 -9.97 54.97 58.89
N GLU A 427 -10.05 56.09 59.60
CA GLU A 427 -11.33 56.68 60.06
C GLU A 427 -12.31 57.02 58.93
N THR A 428 -11.80 57.09 57.69
CA THR A 428 -12.59 57.34 56.47
C THR A 428 -13.30 56.11 55.90
N ALA A 429 -13.04 54.90 56.43
CA ALA A 429 -13.64 53.66 55.94
C ALA A 429 -15.09 53.52 56.43
N HIS A 430 -16.06 53.43 55.51
CA HIS A 430 -17.48 53.33 55.87
C HIS A 430 -17.92 51.88 56.02
N GLN A 431 -17.43 50.99 55.15
CA GLN A 431 -17.63 49.55 55.23
C GLN A 431 -16.32 48.82 54.96
N ALA A 432 -15.96 47.88 55.82
CA ALA A 432 -14.79 47.04 55.64
C ALA A 432 -15.11 45.59 55.95
N GLN A 433 -14.56 44.68 55.16
CA GLN A 433 -14.69 43.24 55.34
C GLN A 433 -13.41 42.50 54.93
N LEU A 434 -13.18 41.37 55.57
CA LEU A 434 -12.16 40.41 55.16
C LEU A 434 -12.83 39.26 54.41
N GLU A 435 -12.40 38.99 53.19
CA GLU A 435 -12.91 37.87 52.40
C GLU A 435 -11.86 36.77 52.31
N ILE A 436 -12.22 35.55 52.71
CA ILE A 436 -11.37 34.37 52.58
C ILE A 436 -11.82 33.59 51.36
N ARG A 437 -10.87 33.30 50.47
CA ARG A 437 -11.09 32.66 49.17
C ARG A 437 -10.17 31.45 48.99
N THR A 438 -10.62 30.50 48.18
CA THR A 438 -9.73 29.46 47.64
C THR A 438 -8.84 30.03 46.53
N ILE A 439 -7.80 29.30 46.12
CA ILE A 439 -6.90 29.70 45.01
C ILE A 439 -7.63 29.86 43.68
N ASP A 440 -8.73 29.12 43.47
CA ASP A 440 -9.63 29.24 42.31
C ASP A 440 -10.64 30.40 42.43
N GLY A 441 -10.55 31.22 43.48
CA GLY A 441 -11.29 32.48 43.62
C GLY A 441 -12.67 32.39 44.28
N LYS A 442 -13.10 31.19 44.70
CA LYS A 442 -14.38 30.98 45.39
C LYS A 442 -14.33 31.57 46.81
N VAL A 443 -15.28 32.44 47.14
CA VAL A 443 -15.44 33.00 48.49
C VAL A 443 -15.95 31.91 49.44
N LEU A 444 -15.20 31.70 50.53
CA LEU A 444 -15.53 30.74 51.58
C LEU A 444 -16.17 31.41 52.79
N GLU A 445 -15.69 32.58 53.17
CA GLU A 445 -16.19 33.33 54.32
C GLU A 445 -15.95 34.83 54.11
N THR A 446 -16.90 35.65 54.55
CA THR A 446 -16.79 37.11 54.58
C THR A 446 -17.00 37.57 56.01
N ILE A 447 -16.04 38.32 56.54
CA ILE A 447 -16.00 38.73 57.95
C ILE A 447 -16.03 40.26 58.00
N ALA A 448 -17.11 40.83 58.54
CA ALA A 448 -17.23 42.27 58.69
C ALA A 448 -16.23 42.81 59.73
N LEU A 449 -15.60 43.94 59.43
CA LEU A 449 -14.64 44.64 60.30
C LEU A 449 -15.29 45.96 60.78
N PRO A 450 -15.94 45.97 61.95
CA PRO A 450 -16.86 47.05 62.33
C PRO A 450 -16.19 48.28 62.97
N GLN A 451 -14.89 48.23 63.28
CA GLN A 451 -14.19 49.31 63.98
C GLN A 451 -13.02 49.81 63.14
N THR A 452 -12.93 51.14 63.02
CA THR A 452 -11.76 51.83 62.47
C THR A 452 -10.61 51.81 63.48
N GLY A 453 -9.37 51.98 63.02
CA GLY A 453 -8.15 51.82 63.79
C GLY A 453 -7.50 50.45 63.64
N GLU A 454 -6.57 50.13 64.54
CA GLU A 454 -5.92 48.82 64.60
C GLU A 454 -6.92 47.75 65.04
N GLY A 455 -6.92 46.62 64.32
CA GLY A 455 -7.71 45.46 64.69
C GLY A 455 -6.94 44.17 64.43
N GLN A 456 -7.33 43.13 65.14
CA GLN A 456 -6.76 41.80 64.99
C GLN A 456 -7.89 40.78 64.85
N LEU A 457 -7.82 40.00 63.78
CA LEU A 457 -8.78 38.94 63.50
C LEU A 457 -8.16 37.58 63.82
N GLN A 458 -8.87 36.75 64.58
CA GLN A 458 -8.48 35.37 64.84
C GLN A 458 -9.23 34.40 63.92
N ILE A 459 -8.48 33.67 63.09
CA ILE A 459 -8.99 32.59 62.26
C ILE A 459 -8.74 31.24 62.95
N LYS A 460 -9.78 30.40 63.07
CA LYS A 460 -9.69 29.05 63.65
C LYS A 460 -9.67 28.00 62.55
N ALA A 461 -8.73 27.07 62.62
CA ALA A 461 -8.53 26.00 61.65
C ALA A 461 -9.74 25.08 61.46
N ALA A 462 -10.55 24.86 62.51
CA ALA A 462 -11.70 23.96 62.47
C ALA A 462 -12.75 24.32 61.40
N ARG A 463 -12.71 25.54 60.86
CA ARG A 463 -13.65 26.04 59.85
C ARG A 463 -13.23 25.70 58.41
N PHE A 464 -11.99 25.25 58.20
CA PHE A 464 -11.42 25.05 56.87
C PHE A 464 -10.69 23.69 56.77
N PRO A 465 -10.74 23.02 55.60
CA PRO A 465 -9.83 21.92 55.28
C PRO A 465 -8.34 22.35 55.30
N ALA A 466 -7.41 21.38 55.37
CA ALA A 466 -6.00 21.70 55.16
C ALA A 466 -5.80 22.17 53.71
N GLY A 467 -5.01 23.22 53.50
CA GLY A 467 -4.82 23.81 52.19
C GLY A 467 -4.32 25.26 52.22
N THR A 468 -4.17 25.83 51.02
CA THR A 468 -3.73 27.21 50.82
C THR A 468 -4.94 28.08 50.49
N TYR A 469 -5.05 29.20 51.19
CA TYR A 469 -6.14 30.16 51.06
C TYR A 469 -5.60 31.56 50.80
N LEU A 470 -6.41 32.37 50.13
CA LEU A 470 -6.19 33.80 49.99
C LEU A 470 -7.15 34.54 50.93
N TYR A 471 -6.70 35.61 51.55
CA TYR A 471 -7.56 36.51 52.30
C TYR A 471 -7.32 37.96 51.84
N SER A 472 -8.41 38.66 51.57
CA SER A 472 -8.41 39.98 50.96
C SER A 472 -9.10 40.98 51.88
N LEU A 473 -8.50 42.15 52.05
CA LEU A 473 -9.14 43.29 52.71
C LEU A 473 -9.94 44.08 51.69
N VAL A 474 -11.25 44.16 51.90
CA VAL A 474 -12.19 44.90 51.05
C VAL A 474 -12.72 46.08 51.84
N VAL A 475 -12.53 47.29 51.32
CA VAL A 475 -13.03 48.53 51.94
C VAL A 475 -13.85 49.27 50.89
N ASP A 476 -15.07 49.68 51.24
CA ASP A 476 -16.00 50.41 50.37
C ASP A 476 -16.18 49.74 48.97
N ASN A 477 -16.29 48.41 48.96
CA ASN A 477 -16.41 47.52 47.79
C ASN A 477 -15.18 47.42 46.86
N GLU A 478 -14.02 47.93 47.25
CA GLU A 478 -12.76 47.74 46.53
C GLU A 478 -11.81 46.82 47.29
N VAL A 479 -11.17 45.89 46.58
CA VAL A 479 -10.12 45.02 47.15
C VAL A 479 -8.83 45.82 47.25
N LEU A 480 -8.34 46.06 48.46
CA LEU A 480 -7.16 46.88 48.71
C LEU A 480 -5.85 46.08 48.78
N ASP A 481 -5.89 44.91 49.44
CA ASP A 481 -4.71 44.04 49.60
C ASP A 481 -5.17 42.59 49.72
N THR A 482 -4.35 41.64 49.25
CA THR A 482 -4.62 40.21 49.30
C THR A 482 -3.37 39.46 49.71
N LYS A 483 -3.50 38.56 50.68
CA LYS A 483 -2.39 37.74 51.19
C LYS A 483 -2.74 36.27 51.24
N ARG A 484 -1.69 35.45 51.34
CA ARG A 484 -1.79 33.99 51.32
C ARG A 484 -1.58 33.42 52.71
N MET A 485 -2.48 32.55 53.16
CA MET A 485 -2.31 31.74 54.37
C MET A 485 -2.32 30.25 54.05
N VAL A 486 -1.55 29.48 54.82
CA VAL A 486 -1.44 28.02 54.66
C VAL A 486 -1.90 27.36 55.96
N LEU A 487 -2.91 26.50 55.86
CA LEU A 487 -3.42 25.68 56.96
C LEU A 487 -2.89 24.25 56.81
N THR A 488 -2.09 23.81 57.78
CA THR A 488 -1.58 22.45 57.91
C THR A 488 -2.32 21.76 59.06
N LYS A 489 -2.79 20.52 58.87
CA LYS A 489 -3.46 19.76 59.94
C LYS A 489 -2.48 18.91 60.72
#